data_AF-A0A315YPG3-F1
#
_entry.id   AF-A0A315YPG3-F1
#
_cell.length_a   1.000
_cell.length_b   1.000
_cell.length_c   1.000
_cell.angle_alpha   90.00
_cell.angle_beta   90.00
_cell.angle_gamma   90.00
#
_symmetry.space_group_name_H-M   'P 1'
#
loop_
_entity.id
_entity.type
_entity.pdbx_description
1 polymer ?
#
loop_
_entity_poly.entity_id
_entity_poly.type
_entity_poly.pdbx_seq_one_letter_code
_entity_poly.pdbx_strand_id
1 'polypeptide(L)'
;MSSVTLINSEKIKTILYLEFEGVCGIGSDSNIDCDKILEIAVDRVEKFNGCQGLIFDFRSMNYQFGNRFLRLFNTNNIKRNKYFPISIITTSENIENWRSLIEYASLDIEFLNVEKAVFHLEFQSAISSIRRRLNKK
;
A
#
# COMPACT_ATOMS: atom_id res chain seq x y z
N MET A 1 -1.80 -38.58 -0.78
CA MET A 1 -1.96 -37.12 -0.66
C MET A 1 -1.54 -36.72 0.74
N SER A 2 -0.37 -36.13 0.90
CA SER A 2 0.15 -35.71 2.21
C SER A 2 -0.49 -34.38 2.57
N SER A 3 -1.31 -34.32 3.63
CA SER A 3 -1.84 -33.04 4.13
C SER A 3 -0.70 -32.28 4.79
N VAL A 4 -0.24 -31.21 4.18
CA VAL A 4 0.72 -30.29 4.80
C VAL A 4 -0.05 -29.48 5.84
N THR A 5 0.02 -29.89 7.09
CA THR A 5 -0.52 -29.12 8.21
C THR A 5 0.44 -27.96 8.47
N LEU A 6 0.07 -26.78 7.99
CA LEU A 6 0.86 -25.56 8.20
C LEU A 6 1.07 -25.33 9.71
N ILE A 7 2.31 -25.07 10.11
CA ILE A 7 2.68 -24.80 11.50
C ILE A 7 2.05 -23.45 11.91
N ASN A 8 1.65 -23.27 13.17
CA ASN A 8 0.96 -22.04 13.61
C ASN A 8 1.74 -20.74 13.32
N SER A 9 3.08 -20.81 13.17
CA SER A 9 3.92 -19.69 12.71
C SER A 9 3.64 -19.26 11.27
N GLU A 10 3.28 -20.19 10.38
CA GLU A 10 2.89 -19.91 8.98
C GLU A 10 1.52 -19.23 8.87
N LYS A 11 0.74 -19.19 9.98
CA LYS A 11 -0.51 -18.41 10.07
C LYS A 11 -0.29 -16.97 10.54
N ILE A 12 0.88 -16.63 11.06
CA ILE A 12 1.18 -15.26 11.50
C ILE A 12 1.36 -14.40 10.27
N LYS A 13 0.40 -13.50 10.05
CA LYS A 13 0.47 -12.54 8.95
C LYS A 13 1.34 -11.38 9.33
N THR A 14 2.48 -11.28 8.67
CA THR A 14 3.45 -10.23 8.92
C THR A 14 3.15 -9.06 7.98
N ILE A 15 2.73 -7.92 8.54
CA ILE A 15 2.36 -6.72 7.79
C ILE A 15 3.30 -5.59 8.23
N LEU A 16 3.97 -4.95 7.28
CA LEU A 16 4.78 -3.77 7.54
C LEU A 16 3.88 -2.53 7.52
N TYR A 17 4.05 -1.65 8.50
CA TYR A 17 3.37 -0.36 8.57
C TYR A 17 4.44 0.74 8.50
N LEU A 18 4.28 1.66 7.54
CA LEU A 18 5.18 2.78 7.33
C LEU A 18 4.37 4.07 7.36
N GLU A 19 4.70 4.96 8.30
CA GLU A 19 4.10 6.28 8.41
C GLU A 19 5.02 7.33 7.80
N PHE A 20 4.42 8.23 7.03
CA PHE A 20 5.10 9.36 6.41
C PHE A 20 4.40 10.64 6.81
N GLU A 21 5.20 11.65 7.13
CA GLU A 21 4.74 12.95 7.60
C GLU A 21 5.36 14.09 6.78
N GLY A 22 4.67 15.24 6.76
CA GLY A 22 5.16 16.46 6.12
C GLY A 22 4.31 16.92 4.94
N VAL A 23 4.87 17.80 4.11
CA VAL A 23 4.19 18.34 2.92
C VAL A 23 4.87 17.77 1.69
N CYS A 24 4.12 17.03 0.88
CA CYS A 24 4.62 16.57 -0.40
C CYS A 24 4.73 17.79 -1.34
N GLY A 25 5.80 17.86 -2.11
CA GLY A 25 5.99 18.92 -3.10
C GLY A 25 4.88 18.94 -4.15
N ILE A 26 4.92 19.91 -5.06
CA ILE A 26 3.98 20.02 -6.19
C ILE A 26 4.76 19.74 -7.48
N GLY A 27 4.14 19.06 -8.45
CA GLY A 27 4.74 18.83 -9.77
C GLY A 27 5.98 17.94 -9.73
N SER A 28 7.15 18.47 -10.10
CA SER A 28 8.41 17.69 -10.12
C SER A 28 8.87 17.29 -8.72
N ASP A 29 8.55 18.08 -7.70
CA ASP A 29 9.02 17.82 -6.34
C ASP A 29 8.22 16.67 -5.69
N SER A 30 6.92 16.56 -6.02
CA SER A 30 6.09 15.41 -5.59
C SER A 30 6.60 14.08 -6.13
N ASN A 31 7.21 14.11 -7.31
CA ASN A 31 7.83 12.94 -7.94
C ASN A 31 9.08 12.48 -7.19
N ILE A 32 9.90 13.42 -6.69
CA ILE A 32 11.09 13.12 -5.90
C ILE A 32 10.67 12.52 -4.55
N ASP A 33 9.63 13.07 -3.92
CA ASP A 33 9.11 12.55 -2.66
C ASP A 33 8.57 11.13 -2.81
N CYS A 34 7.83 10.86 -3.89
CA CYS A 34 7.37 9.51 -4.20
C CYS A 34 8.53 8.51 -4.36
N ASP A 35 9.62 8.92 -5.03
CA ASP A 35 10.77 8.04 -5.24
C ASP A 35 11.47 7.70 -3.92
N LYS A 36 11.60 8.68 -3.00
CA LYS A 36 12.12 8.45 -1.65
C LYS A 36 11.22 7.51 -0.83
N ILE A 37 9.90 7.70 -0.90
CA ILE A 37 8.93 6.81 -0.23
C ILE A 37 9.09 5.36 -0.73
N LEU A 38 9.24 5.17 -2.05
CA LEU A 38 9.46 3.86 -2.64
C LEU A 38 10.78 3.24 -2.20
N GLU A 39 11.87 4.00 -2.21
CA GLU A 39 13.19 3.53 -1.76
C GLU A 39 13.14 3.05 -0.31
N ILE A 40 12.52 3.84 0.57
CA ILE A 40 12.31 3.47 1.98
C ILE A 40 11.46 2.21 2.06
N ALA A 41 10.36 2.12 1.31
CA ALA A 41 9.48 0.95 1.36
C ALA A 41 10.19 -0.33 0.92
N VAL A 42 10.98 -0.28 -0.15
CA VAL A 42 11.79 -1.41 -0.63
C VAL A 42 12.78 -1.84 0.45
N ASP A 43 13.60 -0.90 0.95
CA ASP A 43 14.62 -1.19 1.97
C ASP A 43 14.02 -1.83 3.23
N ARG A 44 12.88 -1.30 3.69
CA ARG A 44 12.21 -1.84 4.89
C ARG A 44 11.56 -3.19 4.64
N VAL A 45 10.95 -3.42 3.48
CA VAL A 45 10.35 -4.72 3.12
C VAL A 45 11.42 -5.80 2.97
N GLU A 46 12.59 -5.47 2.42
CA GLU A 46 13.72 -6.40 2.27
C GLU A 46 14.35 -6.76 3.62
N LYS A 47 14.53 -5.77 4.50
CA LYS A 47 15.05 -6.00 5.86
C LYS A 47 14.07 -6.75 6.76
N PHE A 48 12.77 -6.63 6.51
CA PHE A 48 11.74 -7.29 7.31
C PHE A 48 11.38 -8.66 6.71
N ASN A 49 12.17 -9.67 7.09
CA ASN A 49 12.01 -11.03 6.59
C ASN A 49 10.57 -11.55 6.85
N GLY A 50 9.98 -12.19 5.84
CA GLY A 50 8.62 -12.69 5.92
C GLY A 50 7.52 -11.64 5.80
N CYS A 51 7.83 -10.38 5.43
CA CYS A 51 6.80 -9.37 5.16
C CYS A 51 5.82 -9.84 4.05
N GLN A 52 4.53 -9.90 4.37
CA GLN A 52 3.47 -10.40 3.49
C GLN A 52 2.53 -9.30 3.00
N GLY A 53 2.54 -8.12 3.59
CA GLY A 53 1.77 -6.97 3.12
C GLY A 53 2.32 -5.66 3.67
N LEU A 54 1.86 -4.54 3.10
CA LEU A 54 2.34 -3.21 3.43
C LEU A 54 1.20 -2.23 3.63
N ILE A 55 1.29 -1.42 4.67
CA ILE A 55 0.42 -0.27 4.93
C ILE A 55 1.29 0.98 4.85
N PHE A 56 0.90 1.89 3.97
CA PHE A 56 1.37 3.27 4.00
C PHE A 56 0.38 4.10 4.82
N ASP A 57 0.85 4.84 5.82
CA ASP A 57 0.06 5.85 6.51
C ASP A 57 0.52 7.25 6.08
N PHE A 58 -0.40 7.95 5.42
CA PHE A 58 -0.24 9.30 4.90
C PHE A 58 -1.17 10.30 5.59
N ARG A 59 -1.76 9.96 6.74
CA ARG A 59 -2.63 10.90 7.48
C ARG A 59 -1.89 12.16 7.91
N SER A 60 -0.62 12.01 8.26
CA SER A 60 0.28 13.10 8.65
C SER A 60 0.98 13.75 7.44
N MET A 61 0.68 13.32 6.21
CA MET A 61 1.26 13.83 4.98
C MET A 61 0.23 14.66 4.21
N ASN A 62 0.56 15.90 3.88
CA ASN A 62 -0.23 16.72 2.99
C ASN A 62 0.12 16.37 1.53
N TYR A 63 -0.78 15.62 0.89
CA TYR A 63 -0.65 15.21 -0.51
C TYR A 63 -1.70 15.91 -1.37
N GLN A 64 -1.24 16.59 -2.43
CA GLN A 64 -2.11 17.28 -3.38
C GLN A 64 -2.29 16.47 -4.68
N PHE A 65 -1.22 16.24 -5.45
CA PHE A 65 -1.25 15.39 -6.64
C PHE A 65 0.16 15.06 -7.14
N GLY A 66 0.39 13.81 -7.55
CA GLY A 66 1.63 13.38 -8.18
C GLY A 66 1.46 12.04 -8.88
N ASN A 67 1.55 12.01 -10.21
CA ASN A 67 1.30 10.80 -11.00
C ASN A 67 2.27 9.65 -10.68
N ARG A 68 3.50 9.92 -10.21
CA ARG A 68 4.43 8.86 -9.79
C ARG A 68 3.93 8.06 -8.59
N PHE A 69 3.02 8.58 -7.76
CA PHE A 69 2.42 7.81 -6.68
C PHE A 69 1.66 6.57 -7.17
N LEU A 70 1.29 6.51 -8.46
CA LEU A 70 0.77 5.29 -9.08
C LEU A 70 1.70 4.09 -8.92
N ARG A 71 3.01 4.35 -8.83
CA ARG A 71 4.03 3.33 -8.64
C ARG A 71 3.89 2.61 -7.31
N LEU A 72 3.28 3.23 -6.29
CA LEU A 72 2.97 2.58 -5.01
C LEU A 72 1.98 1.42 -5.18
N PHE A 73 1.11 1.46 -6.19
CA PHE A 73 0.13 0.40 -6.44
C PHE A 73 0.69 -0.78 -7.24
N ASN A 74 1.80 -0.59 -7.95
CA ASN A 74 2.48 -1.68 -8.64
C ASN A 74 3.42 -2.40 -7.67
N THR A 75 2.96 -3.54 -7.15
CA THR A 75 3.68 -4.31 -6.13
C THR A 75 5.08 -4.70 -6.54
N ASN A 76 5.35 -4.87 -7.85
CA ASN A 76 6.69 -5.22 -8.35
C ASN A 76 7.74 -4.13 -8.09
N ASN A 77 7.32 -2.88 -7.88
CA ASN A 77 8.22 -1.80 -7.48
C ASN A 77 8.72 -1.93 -6.04
N ILE A 78 8.05 -2.73 -5.21
CA ILE A 78 8.36 -2.89 -3.78
C ILE A 78 8.87 -4.30 -3.50
N LYS A 79 8.14 -5.31 -3.99
CA LYS A 79 8.48 -6.72 -3.82
C LYS A 79 8.06 -7.47 -5.07
N ARG A 80 8.98 -8.27 -5.65
CA ARG A 80 8.70 -9.12 -6.83
C ARG A 80 7.73 -10.26 -6.50
N ASN A 81 6.48 -9.91 -6.25
CA ASN A 81 5.39 -10.81 -5.92
C ASN A 81 4.08 -10.16 -6.39
N LYS A 82 3.39 -10.84 -7.33
CA LYS A 82 2.09 -10.40 -7.88
C LYS A 82 0.97 -10.28 -6.83
N TYR A 83 1.18 -10.81 -5.62
CA TYR A 83 0.18 -10.89 -4.56
C TYR A 83 0.69 -10.31 -3.23
N PHE A 84 1.40 -9.19 -3.27
CA PHE A 84 1.80 -8.44 -2.07
C PHE A 84 0.78 -7.32 -1.82
N PRO A 85 -0.25 -7.51 -0.96
CA PRO A 85 -1.29 -6.51 -0.74
C PRO A 85 -0.72 -5.23 -0.12
N ILE A 86 -1.13 -4.10 -0.69
CA ILE A 86 -0.80 -2.75 -0.23
C ILE A 86 -2.09 -2.03 0.17
N SER A 87 -2.08 -1.36 1.31
CA SER A 87 -3.13 -0.42 1.75
C SER A 87 -2.51 0.94 2.04
N ILE A 88 -3.30 1.99 1.87
CA ILE A 88 -3.00 3.39 2.15
C ILE A 88 -4.01 3.87 3.20
N ILE A 89 -3.51 4.49 4.25
CA ILE A 89 -4.31 5.25 5.21
C ILE A 89 -4.14 6.73 4.87
N THR A 90 -5.26 7.44 4.75
CA THR A 90 -5.29 8.87 4.40
C THR A 90 -6.38 9.57 5.19
N THR A 91 -6.39 10.91 5.19
CA THR A 91 -7.49 11.70 5.73
C THR A 91 -8.68 11.74 4.77
N SER A 92 -9.86 12.07 5.29
CA SER A 92 -11.07 12.32 4.48
C SER A 92 -10.90 13.50 3.53
N GLU A 93 -10.05 14.47 3.87
CA GLU A 93 -9.75 15.64 3.03
C GLU A 93 -8.88 15.25 1.83
N ASN A 94 -7.89 14.38 2.03
CA ASN A 94 -6.95 13.99 0.98
C ASN A 94 -7.45 12.81 0.14
N ILE A 95 -8.57 12.16 0.50
CA ILE A 95 -9.05 10.97 -0.22
C ILE A 95 -9.40 11.27 -1.68
N GLU A 96 -9.91 12.47 -1.98
CA GLU A 96 -10.24 12.87 -3.36
C GLU A 96 -8.98 13.03 -4.22
N ASN A 97 -7.86 13.46 -3.63
CA ASN A 97 -6.57 13.53 -4.32
C ASN A 97 -6.04 12.13 -4.68
N TRP A 98 -6.30 11.14 -3.83
CA TRP A 98 -5.97 9.75 -4.13
C TRP A 98 -6.91 9.13 -5.17
N ARG A 99 -8.19 9.49 -5.15
CA ARG A 99 -9.16 9.05 -6.17
C ARG A 99 -8.82 9.59 -7.54
N SER A 100 -8.51 10.88 -7.65
CA SER A 100 -8.13 11.51 -8.92
C SER A 100 -6.90 10.87 -9.54
N LEU A 101 -5.97 10.35 -8.73
CA LEU A 101 -4.81 9.59 -9.19
C LEU A 101 -5.22 8.25 -9.84
N ILE A 102 -6.16 7.52 -9.25
CA ILE A 102 -6.68 6.25 -9.80
C ILE A 102 -7.45 6.51 -11.11
N GLU A 103 -8.30 7.53 -11.13
CA GLU A 103 -9.04 7.96 -12.33
C GLU A 103 -8.08 8.33 -13.46
N TYR A 104 -7.05 9.15 -13.17
CA TYR A 104 -6.02 9.53 -14.13
C TYR A 104 -5.35 8.33 -14.79
N ALA A 105 -5.12 7.26 -14.04
CA ALA A 105 -4.44 6.06 -14.55
C ALA A 105 -5.35 5.14 -15.38
N SER A 106 -6.65 5.42 -15.47
CA SER A 106 -7.64 4.54 -16.12
C SER A 106 -7.50 3.07 -15.68
N LEU A 107 -7.11 2.85 -14.42
CA LEU A 107 -6.90 1.50 -13.90
C LEU A 107 -8.26 0.82 -13.80
N ASP A 108 -8.46 -0.24 -14.58
CA ASP A 108 -9.73 -0.97 -14.62
C ASP A 108 -10.02 -1.60 -13.23
N ILE A 109 -10.97 -0.99 -12.52
CA ILE A 109 -11.19 -1.19 -11.08
C ILE A 109 -11.89 -2.54 -10.80
N GLU A 110 -12.37 -3.23 -11.84
CA GLU A 110 -13.13 -4.48 -11.70
C GLU A 110 -12.30 -5.67 -11.19
N PHE A 111 -10.97 -5.67 -11.31
CA PHE A 111 -10.17 -6.81 -10.87
C PHE A 111 -10.03 -6.94 -9.34
N LEU A 112 -10.45 -5.94 -8.52
CA LEU A 112 -10.04 -5.87 -7.11
C LEU A 112 -10.98 -5.22 -6.07
N ASN A 113 -12.15 -4.62 -6.39
CA ASN A 113 -12.88 -3.80 -5.39
C ASN A 113 -11.94 -2.74 -4.73
N VAL A 114 -11.12 -2.08 -5.56
CA VAL A 114 -9.83 -1.46 -5.20
C VAL A 114 -9.95 -0.32 -4.20
N GLU A 115 -10.90 0.61 -4.37
CA GLU A 115 -10.86 1.86 -3.61
C GLU A 115 -11.01 1.62 -2.10
N LYS A 116 -12.04 0.88 -1.68
CA LYS A 116 -12.24 0.49 -0.27
C LYS A 116 -11.24 -0.55 0.24
N ALA A 117 -10.57 -1.27 -0.67
CA ALA A 117 -9.60 -2.29 -0.30
C ALA A 117 -8.18 -1.73 -0.12
N VAL A 118 -7.90 -0.59 -0.75
CA VAL A 118 -6.62 0.09 -0.73
C VAL A 118 -6.67 1.31 0.19
N PHE A 119 -7.67 2.18 0.07
CA PHE A 119 -7.76 3.40 0.88
C PHE A 119 -8.59 3.20 2.14
N HIS A 120 -8.06 3.69 3.26
CA HIS A 120 -8.66 3.58 4.57
C HIS A 120 -8.48 4.90 5.33
N LEU A 121 -9.39 5.18 6.27
CA LEU A 121 -9.23 6.30 7.21
C LEU A 121 -8.57 5.85 8.53
N GLU A 122 -8.64 4.54 8.82
CA GLU A 122 -8.25 3.97 10.10
C GLU A 122 -7.38 2.72 9.91
N PHE A 123 -6.40 2.57 10.80
CA PHE A 123 -5.45 1.44 10.78
C PHE A 123 -6.12 0.07 10.86
N GLN A 124 -7.16 -0.07 11.70
CA GLN A 124 -7.88 -1.35 11.85
C GLN A 124 -8.57 -1.78 10.55
N SER A 125 -9.08 -0.82 9.77
CA SER A 125 -9.68 -1.07 8.46
C SER A 125 -8.63 -1.55 7.46
N ALA A 126 -7.46 -0.90 7.43
CA ALA A 126 -6.34 -1.28 6.57
C ALA A 126 -5.82 -2.69 6.88
N ILE A 127 -5.56 -3.00 8.15
CA ILE A 127 -5.14 -4.35 8.58
C ILE A 127 -6.18 -5.39 8.17
N SER A 128 -7.46 -5.13 8.45
CA SER A 128 -8.53 -6.07 8.14
C SER A 128 -8.62 -6.34 6.64
N SER A 129 -8.45 -5.29 5.82
CA SER A 129 -8.39 -5.41 4.36
C SER A 129 -7.22 -6.26 3.88
N ILE A 130 -6.00 -6.00 4.36
CA ILE A 130 -4.82 -6.80 4.02
C ILE A 130 -5.01 -8.25 4.45
N ARG A 131 -5.45 -8.50 5.69
CA ARG A 131 -5.67 -9.87 6.19
C ARG A 131 -6.70 -10.60 5.33
N ARG A 132 -7.79 -9.96 4.92
CA ARG A 132 -8.78 -10.54 4.01
C ARG A 132 -8.16 -10.87 2.65
N ARG A 133 -7.36 -9.97 2.06
CA ARG A 133 -6.68 -10.20 0.78
C ARG A 133 -5.66 -11.33 0.84
N LEU A 134 -4.97 -11.48 1.97
CA LEU A 134 -4.06 -12.61 2.22
C LEU A 134 -4.79 -13.96 2.37
N ASN A 135 -6.04 -13.96 2.85
CA ASN A 135 -6.85 -15.18 3.05
C ASN A 135 -7.68 -15.62 1.84
N LYS A 136 -7.83 -14.77 0.81
CA LYS A 136 -8.56 -15.12 -0.42
C LYS A 136 -7.73 -15.97 -1.39
N LYS A 137 -6.57 -16.46 -0.95
CA LYS A 137 -5.69 -17.37 -1.67
C LYS A 137 -5.93 -18.80 -1.27
#